data_AF-A0A2E1MV90-F1
#
_entry.id   AF-A0A2E1MV90-F1
#
_cell.length_a   1.000
_cell.length_b   1.000
_cell.length_c   1.000
_cell.angle_alpha   90.00
_cell.angle_beta   90.00
_cell.angle_gamma   90.00
#
_symmetry.space_group_name_H-M   'P 1'
#
loop_
_entity.id
_entity.type
_entity.pdbx_description
1 polymer ?
#
loop_
_entity_poly.entity_id
_entity_poly.type
_entity_poly.pdbx_seq_one_letter_code
_entity_poly.pdbx_strand_id
1 'polypeptide(L)'
;MSDSSLENLPKGWKSVPSDLGSDQTAFKGVQWGKAMMWIFLLSDTFIFSCFLISYMKGRASTVVDWPNTSEVFSLDFMGVPVPLLLIAIMTFVLITSSGTMALAVKYGYEKNKKMCGWFIFATAIGGLTFVGMQAYEWSKL
;
A
#
# COMPACT_ATOMS: atom_id res chain seq x y z
N MET A 1 -26.67 -19.51 29.35
CA MET A 1 -26.18 -20.04 28.05
C MET A 1 -24.66 -20.06 28.11
N SER A 2 -24.01 -21.09 28.66
CA SER A 2 -23.73 -22.45 28.13
C SER A 2 -22.34 -22.55 27.50
N ASP A 3 -21.30 -22.61 28.35
CA ASP A 3 -19.93 -23.03 27.99
C ASP A 3 -19.88 -24.47 27.42
N SER A 4 -20.94 -25.26 27.62
CA SER A 4 -21.09 -26.62 27.09
C SER A 4 -21.20 -26.70 25.56
N SER A 5 -21.45 -25.58 24.88
CA SER A 5 -21.54 -25.52 23.42
C SER A 5 -20.17 -25.50 22.73
N LEU A 6 -19.12 -25.05 23.42
CA LEU A 6 -17.76 -24.96 22.87
C LEU A 6 -17.02 -26.31 22.89
N GLU A 7 -17.42 -27.22 23.78
CA GLU A 7 -16.80 -28.54 23.95
C GLU A 7 -17.22 -29.54 22.85
N ASN A 8 -18.34 -29.27 22.16
CA ASN A 8 -18.93 -30.10 21.12
C ASN A 8 -18.46 -29.75 19.69
N LEU A 9 -17.53 -28.82 19.54
CA LEU A 9 -17.01 -28.44 18.22
C LEU A 9 -15.96 -29.45 17.73
N PRO A 10 -16.04 -29.91 16.46
CA PRO A 10 -15.05 -30.81 15.91
C PRO A 10 -13.67 -30.13 15.97
N LYS A 11 -12.67 -30.79 16.56
CA LYS A 11 -11.32 -30.22 16.74
C LYS A 11 -10.41 -30.56 15.55
N GLY A 12 -9.52 -29.65 15.18
CA GLY A 12 -8.54 -29.82 14.10
C GLY A 12 -9.09 -29.54 12.70
N TRP A 13 -8.55 -30.16 11.66
CA TRP A 13 -8.93 -29.90 10.25
C TRP A 13 -10.42 -30.19 9.93
N LYS A 14 -11.12 -30.90 10.81
CA LYS A 14 -12.56 -31.17 10.74
C LYS A 14 -13.41 -30.00 11.26
N SER A 15 -12.81 -29.00 11.93
CA SER A 15 -13.46 -27.75 12.35
C SER A 15 -13.62 -26.76 11.20
N VAL A 16 -12.76 -26.86 10.19
CA VAL A 16 -12.69 -25.89 9.09
C VAL A 16 -14.04 -25.71 8.37
N PRO A 17 -14.81 -26.76 8.03
CA PRO A 17 -16.13 -26.58 7.41
C PRO A 17 -17.17 -25.95 8.34
N SER A 18 -17.12 -26.23 9.65
CA SER A 18 -18.04 -25.61 10.63
C SER A 18 -17.68 -24.16 10.93
N ASP A 19 -16.39 -23.82 10.92
CA ASP A 19 -15.88 -22.46 11.08
C ASP A 19 -16.20 -21.62 9.83
N LEU A 20 -16.03 -22.18 8.63
CA LEU A 20 -16.40 -21.54 7.36
C LEU A 20 -17.92 -21.44 7.14
N GLY A 21 -18.71 -22.35 7.70
CA GLY A 21 -20.17 -22.26 7.72
C GLY A 21 -20.68 -21.18 8.69
N SER A 22 -19.99 -21.02 9.83
CA SER A 22 -20.18 -19.92 10.77
C SER A 22 -19.74 -18.57 10.18
N ASP A 23 -18.80 -18.55 9.23
CA ASP A 23 -18.32 -17.36 8.51
C ASP A 23 -19.37 -16.69 7.60
N GLN A 24 -20.53 -17.30 7.35
CA GLN A 24 -21.69 -16.52 6.90
C GLN A 24 -22.02 -15.38 7.88
N THR A 25 -21.53 -15.46 9.11
CA THR A 25 -21.59 -14.42 10.15
C THR A 25 -20.39 -13.46 10.11
N ALA A 26 -19.22 -13.86 9.59
CA ALA A 26 -18.06 -12.99 9.43
C ALA A 26 -18.31 -11.84 8.45
N PHE A 27 -19.17 -12.08 7.44
CA PHE A 27 -19.62 -11.03 6.51
C PHE A 27 -20.95 -10.35 6.93
N LYS A 28 -21.69 -10.89 7.91
CA LYS A 28 -22.99 -10.32 8.37
C LYS A 28 -22.88 -9.01 9.16
N GLY A 29 -21.68 -8.50 9.41
CA GLY A 29 -21.46 -7.19 10.05
C GLY A 29 -20.68 -6.19 9.19
N VAL A 30 -20.18 -6.60 8.02
CA VAL A 30 -19.36 -5.73 7.17
C VAL A 30 -20.27 -4.87 6.31
N GLN A 31 -20.16 -3.56 6.49
CA GLN A 31 -20.81 -2.60 5.61
C GLN A 31 -20.38 -2.89 4.15
N TRP A 32 -21.34 -3.11 3.26
CA TRP A 32 -21.09 -3.47 1.86
C TRP A 32 -20.09 -2.54 1.16
N GLY A 33 -20.10 -1.24 1.50
CA GLY A 33 -19.12 -0.27 0.99
C GLY A 33 -17.66 -0.58 1.37
N LYS A 34 -17.40 -1.13 2.56
CA LYS A 34 -16.05 -1.56 2.95
C LYS A 34 -15.63 -2.82 2.18
N ALA A 35 -16.54 -3.77 2.00
CA ALA A 35 -16.27 -4.98 1.22
C ALA A 35 -15.92 -4.65 -0.24
N MET A 36 -16.67 -3.72 -0.86
CA MET A 36 -16.38 -3.26 -2.23
C MET A 36 -15.01 -2.57 -2.33
N MET A 37 -14.61 -1.79 -1.33
CA MET A 37 -13.28 -1.18 -1.28
C MET A 37 -12.16 -2.24 -1.25
N TRP A 38 -12.33 -3.33 -0.49
CA TRP A 38 -11.35 -4.43 -0.47
C TRP A 38 -11.24 -5.14 -1.83
N ILE A 39 -12.37 -5.39 -2.50
CA ILE A 39 -12.37 -5.98 -3.85
C ILE A 39 -11.66 -5.05 -4.84
N PHE A 40 -11.92 -3.75 -4.77
CA PHE A 40 -11.27 -2.75 -5.62
C PHE A 40 -9.74 -2.71 -5.39
N LEU A 41 -9.28 -2.72 -4.14
CA LEU A 41 -7.84 -2.76 -3.82
C LEU A 41 -7.17 -4.07 -4.30
N LEU A 42 -7.89 -5.18 -4.23
CA LEU A 42 -7.41 -6.46 -4.75
C LEU A 42 -7.30 -6.41 -6.28
N SER A 43 -8.28 -5.83 -6.98
CA SER A 43 -8.19 -5.67 -8.44
C SER A 43 -7.01 -4.81 -8.87
N ASP A 44 -6.72 -3.72 -8.15
CA ASP A 44 -5.54 -2.89 -8.42
C ASP A 44 -4.24 -3.70 -8.25
N THR A 45 -4.15 -4.50 -7.19
CA THR A 45 -3.00 -5.39 -6.94
C THR A 45 -2.78 -6.38 -8.08
N PHE A 46 -3.87 -6.92 -8.66
CA PHE A 46 -3.79 -7.81 -9.82
C PHE A 46 -3.23 -7.08 -11.06
N ILE A 47 -3.71 -5.86 -11.33
CA ILE A 47 -3.20 -5.02 -12.43
C ILE A 47 -1.70 -4.74 -12.26
N PHE A 48 -1.26 -4.34 -11.05
CA PHE A 48 0.16 -4.13 -10.75
C PHE A 48 0.98 -5.41 -10.94
N SER A 49 0.44 -6.57 -10.58
CA SER A 49 1.11 -7.86 -10.77
C SER A 49 1.34 -8.17 -12.25
N CYS A 50 0.35 -7.90 -13.12
CA CYS A 50 0.53 -8.02 -14.57
C CYS A 50 1.64 -7.11 -15.11
N PHE A 51 1.73 -5.86 -14.62
CA PHE A 51 2.81 -4.95 -15.00
C PHE A 51 4.18 -5.43 -14.53
N LEU A 52 4.31 -5.92 -13.30
CA LEU A 52 5.56 -6.46 -12.78
C LEU A 52 6.02 -7.68 -13.58
N ILE A 53 5.12 -8.62 -13.89
CA ILE A 53 5.45 -9.79 -14.71
C ILE A 53 5.88 -9.36 -16.12
N SER A 54 5.18 -8.39 -16.72
CA SER A 54 5.52 -7.87 -18.05
C SER A 54 6.91 -7.20 -18.05
N TYR A 55 7.22 -6.40 -17.03
CA TYR A 55 8.55 -5.80 -16.85
C TYR A 55 9.64 -6.86 -16.67
N MET A 56 9.41 -7.86 -15.81
CA MET A 56 10.35 -8.97 -15.60
C MET A 56 10.59 -9.76 -16.89
N LYS A 57 9.53 -9.99 -17.67
CA LYS A 57 9.64 -10.68 -18.95
C LYS A 57 10.47 -9.87 -19.94
N GLY A 58 10.20 -8.56 -20.05
CA GLY A 58 10.99 -7.64 -20.88
C GLY A 58 12.47 -7.68 -20.51
N ARG A 59 12.79 -7.57 -19.22
CA ARG A 59 14.15 -7.65 -18.69
C ARG A 59 14.84 -8.99 -18.96
N ALA A 60 14.10 -10.09 -18.90
CA ALA A 60 14.63 -11.43 -19.17
C ALA A 60 14.81 -11.72 -20.68
N SER A 61 14.11 -10.99 -21.55
CA SER A 61 14.15 -11.19 -23.00
C SER A 61 15.14 -10.31 -23.75
N THR A 62 15.72 -9.27 -23.10
CA THR A 62 16.69 -8.38 -23.74
C THR A 62 18.09 -8.99 -23.71
N VAL A 63 18.72 -9.10 -24.88
CA VAL A 63 20.11 -9.60 -25.03
C VAL A 63 21.14 -8.51 -24.74
N VAL A 64 20.72 -7.24 -24.76
CA VAL A 64 21.56 -6.06 -24.46
C VAL A 64 21.58 -5.83 -22.94
N ASP A 65 22.75 -5.55 -22.38
CA ASP A 65 22.90 -5.20 -20.97
C ASP A 65 22.05 -3.97 -20.63
N TRP A 66 21.25 -4.09 -19.56
CA TRP A 66 20.39 -3.01 -19.10
C TRP A 66 21.24 -1.87 -18.50
N PRO A 67 20.94 -0.59 -18.79
CA PRO A 67 21.74 0.53 -18.29
C PRO A 67 21.84 0.51 -16.75
N ASN A 68 23.02 0.90 -16.25
CA ASN A 68 23.32 0.87 -14.83
C ASN A 68 22.44 1.89 -14.10
N THR A 69 21.58 1.42 -13.19
CA THR A 69 20.62 2.24 -12.44
C THR A 69 21.28 3.36 -11.64
N SER A 70 22.57 3.23 -11.37
CA SER A 70 23.36 4.23 -10.65
C SER A 70 23.61 5.51 -11.45
N GLU A 71 23.64 5.46 -12.79
CA GLU A 71 23.89 6.65 -13.61
C GLU A 71 22.59 7.38 -13.94
N VAL A 72 21.51 6.65 -14.26
CA VAL A 72 20.22 7.20 -14.69
C VAL A 72 19.47 7.90 -13.55
N PHE A 73 19.66 7.46 -12.31
CA PHE A 73 18.98 8.01 -11.11
C PHE A 73 19.93 8.78 -10.19
N SER A 74 21.08 9.22 -10.71
CA SER A 74 22.04 10.01 -9.94
C SER A 74 21.57 11.46 -9.76
N LEU A 75 21.62 11.92 -8.52
CA LEU A 75 21.47 13.32 -8.19
C LEU A 75 22.83 13.78 -7.65
N ASP A 76 23.48 14.70 -8.38
CA ASP A 76 24.73 15.31 -7.95
C ASP A 76 24.49 16.16 -6.70
N PHE A 77 25.03 15.72 -5.57
CA PHE A 77 25.00 16.47 -4.32
C PHE A 77 26.43 16.87 -3.98
N MET A 78 26.74 18.17 -4.02
CA MET A 78 28.08 18.73 -3.74
C MET A 78 29.24 18.10 -4.55
N GLY A 79 29.01 17.73 -5.81
CA GLY A 79 30.05 17.16 -6.69
C GLY A 79 30.33 15.67 -6.45
N VAL A 80 29.50 14.99 -5.66
CA VAL A 80 29.48 13.53 -5.54
C VAL A 80 28.13 13.03 -6.08
N PRO A 81 28.11 12.19 -7.12
CA PRO A 81 26.87 11.56 -7.54
C PRO A 81 26.44 10.60 -6.44
N VAL A 82 25.31 10.89 -5.79
CA VAL A 82 24.68 9.96 -4.83
C VAL A 82 23.57 9.22 -5.60
N PRO A 83 23.87 8.06 -6.19
CA PRO A 83 22.85 7.25 -6.84
C PRO A 83 21.73 6.93 -5.86
N LEU A 84 20.49 6.93 -6.34
CA LEU A 84 19.27 6.48 -5.63
C LEU A 84 18.77 7.43 -4.51
N LEU A 85 19.42 8.56 -4.25
CA LEU A 85 18.99 9.49 -3.19
C LEU A 85 17.58 10.04 -3.45
N LEU A 86 17.25 10.33 -4.72
CA LEU A 86 15.93 10.84 -5.09
C LEU A 86 14.82 9.82 -4.80
N ILE A 87 15.05 8.53 -5.08
CA ILE A 87 14.14 7.44 -4.75
C ILE A 87 14.03 7.25 -3.22
N ALA A 88 15.14 7.36 -2.49
CA ALA A 88 15.15 7.29 -1.03
C ALA A 88 14.31 8.41 -0.39
N ILE A 89 14.40 9.64 -0.92
CA ILE A 89 13.58 10.77 -0.46
C ILE A 89 12.10 10.56 -0.82
N MET A 90 11.80 10.11 -2.04
CA MET A 90 10.43 9.79 -2.46
C MET A 90 9.75 8.76 -1.56
N THR A 91 10.46 7.68 -1.24
CA THR A 91 9.96 6.62 -0.36
C THR A 91 9.80 7.10 1.08
N PHE A 92 10.74 7.89 1.60
CA PHE A 92 10.59 8.53 2.91
C PHE A 92 9.32 9.38 2.98
N VAL A 93 9.09 10.25 1.98
CA VAL A 93 7.90 11.10 1.90
C VAL A 93 6.61 10.28 1.87
N LEU A 94 6.55 9.20 1.09
CA LEU A 94 5.38 8.31 1.02
C LEU A 94 5.11 7.57 2.34
N ILE A 95 6.16 7.04 2.99
CA ILE A 95 6.03 6.34 4.27
C ILE A 95 5.53 7.32 5.34
N THR A 96 6.11 8.52 5.41
CA THR A 96 5.65 9.55 6.33
C THR A 96 4.21 9.98 6.03
N SER A 97 3.83 10.13 4.76
CA SER A 97 2.46 10.46 4.34
C SER A 97 1.43 9.36 4.71
N SER A 98 1.83 8.09 4.61
CA SER A 98 1.01 6.97 5.10
C SER A 98 0.78 7.05 6.61
N GLY A 99 1.82 7.39 7.38
CA GLY A 99 1.72 7.65 8.82
C GLY A 99 0.77 8.80 9.16
N THR A 100 0.80 9.90 8.41
CA THR A 100 -0.12 11.02 8.63
C THR A 100 -1.57 10.63 8.35
N MET A 101 -1.84 9.77 7.36
CA MET A 101 -3.18 9.25 7.10
C MET A 101 -3.69 8.35 8.24
N ALA A 102 -2.83 7.47 8.78
CA ALA A 102 -3.20 6.64 9.93
C ALA A 102 -3.57 7.48 11.17
N LEU A 103 -2.82 8.57 11.41
CA LEU A 103 -3.14 9.53 12.47
C LEU A 103 -4.43 10.30 12.19
N ALA A 104 -4.68 10.70 10.94
CA ALA A 104 -5.94 11.33 10.54
C ALA A 104 -7.15 10.44 10.86
N VAL A 105 -7.06 9.15 10.53
CA VAL A 105 -8.11 8.17 10.81
C VAL A 105 -8.34 8.03 12.31
N LYS A 106 -7.27 7.96 13.12
CA LYS A 106 -7.38 7.95 14.59
C LYS A 106 -8.15 9.18 15.11
N TYR A 107 -7.76 10.39 14.70
CA TYR A 107 -8.44 11.61 15.12
C TYR A 107 -9.87 11.72 14.57
N GLY A 108 -10.15 11.09 13.43
CA GLY A 108 -11.50 10.90 12.90
C GLY A 108 -12.38 10.07 13.84
N TYR A 109 -11.87 8.96 14.38
CA TYR A 109 -12.58 8.17 15.39
C TYR A 109 -12.78 8.94 16.71
N GLU A 110 -11.79 9.73 17.12
CA GLU A 110 -11.89 10.63 18.29
C GLU A 110 -12.79 11.85 18.06
N LYS A 111 -13.40 11.99 16.87
CA LYS A 111 -14.24 13.14 16.45
C LYS A 111 -13.53 14.51 16.54
N ASN A 112 -12.20 14.53 16.56
CA ASN A 112 -11.41 15.76 16.55
C ASN A 112 -11.22 16.27 15.11
N LYS A 113 -12.22 17.01 14.62
CA LYS A 113 -12.27 17.51 13.23
C LYS A 113 -11.10 18.41 12.86
N LYS A 114 -10.59 19.23 13.80
CA LYS A 114 -9.47 20.15 13.55
C LYS A 114 -8.19 19.39 13.25
N MET A 115 -7.82 18.45 14.13
CA MET A 115 -6.60 17.66 13.94
C MET A 115 -6.72 16.72 12.75
N CYS A 116 -7.88 16.07 12.57
CA CYS A 116 -8.15 15.22 11.40
C CYS A 116 -7.95 16.01 10.08
N GLY A 117 -8.52 17.22 9.98
CA GLY A 117 -8.35 18.08 8.79
C GLY A 117 -6.89 18.43 8.51
N TRP A 118 -6.12 18.79 9.55
CA TRP A 118 -4.69 19.08 9.41
C TRP A 118 -3.88 17.87 8.92
N PHE A 119 -4.16 16.66 9.43
CA PHE A 119 -3.45 15.45 8.99
C PHE A 119 -3.84 14.99 7.58
N ILE A 120 -5.10 15.15 7.17
CA ILE A 120 -5.52 14.92 5.78
C ILE A 120 -4.80 15.91 4.84
N PHE A 121 -4.72 17.18 5.24
CA PHE A 121 -4.00 18.18 4.45
C PHE A 121 -2.49 17.89 4.35
N ALA A 122 -1.86 17.46 5.45
CA ALA A 122 -0.46 17.02 5.45
C ALA A 122 -0.24 15.82 4.51
N THR A 123 -1.17 14.85 4.51
CA THR A 123 -1.15 13.69 3.60
C THR A 123 -1.24 14.13 2.14
N ALA A 124 -2.12 15.10 1.83
CA ALA A 124 -2.26 15.65 0.48
C ALA A 124 -0.98 16.36 0.01
N ILE A 125 -0.33 17.14 0.88
CA ILE A 125 0.97 17.78 0.58
C ILE A 125 2.03 16.72 0.32
N GLY A 126 2.10 15.66 1.14
CA GLY A 126 3.03 14.55 0.94
C GLY A 126 2.83 13.88 -0.42
N GLY A 127 1.57 13.62 -0.81
CA GLY A 127 1.23 13.07 -2.12
C GLY A 127 1.59 13.99 -3.29
N LEU A 128 1.29 15.28 -3.19
CA LEU A 128 1.66 16.27 -4.21
C LEU A 128 3.17 16.40 -4.38
N THR A 129 3.91 16.37 -3.27
CA THR A 129 5.38 16.40 -3.29
C THR A 129 5.93 15.17 -3.99
N PHE A 130 5.37 13.98 -3.71
CA PHE A 130 5.75 12.75 -4.39
C PHE A 130 5.50 12.80 -5.91
N VAL A 131 4.31 13.22 -6.34
CA VAL A 131 3.98 13.35 -7.77
C VAL A 131 4.86 14.41 -8.45
N GLY A 132 5.15 15.53 -7.78
CA GLY A 132 6.05 16.55 -8.30
C GLY A 132 7.48 16.04 -8.49
N MET A 133 7.99 15.24 -7.54
CA MET A 133 9.30 14.60 -7.68
C MET A 133 9.32 13.57 -8.82
N GLN A 134 8.24 12.82 -9.03
CA GLN A 134 8.10 11.86 -10.15
C GLN A 134 8.09 12.58 -11.50
N ALA A 135 7.37 13.71 -11.60
CA ALA A 135 7.37 14.53 -12.80
C ALA A 135 8.76 15.11 -13.10
N TYR A 136 9.52 15.50 -12.06
CA TYR A 136 10.90 15.97 -12.20
C TYR A 136 11.82 14.86 -12.71
N GLU A 137 11.72 13.64 -12.16
CA GLU A 137 12.47 12.47 -12.61
C GLU A 137 12.21 12.18 -14.10
N TRP A 138 10.94 12.20 -14.52
CA TRP A 138 10.57 12.01 -15.93
C TRP A 138 11.00 13.14 -16.86
N SER A 139 11.19 14.35 -16.35
CA SER A 139 11.75 15.46 -17.15
C SER A 139 13.27 15.38 -17.33
N LYS A 140 13.94 14.55 -16.53
CA LYS A 140 15.40 14.39 -16.51
C LYS A 140 15.87 13.12 -17.23
N LEU A 141 14.94 12.19 -17.48
CA LEU A 141 15.08 10.99 -18.33
C LEU A 141 14.97 11.35 -19.81
#